data_AF-A0A087Y1V7-F1
#
_entry.id   AF-A0A087Y1V7-F1
#
_cell.length_a   1.000
_cell.length_b   1.000
_cell.length_c   1.000
_cell.angle_alpha   90.00
_cell.angle_beta   90.00
_cell.angle_gamma   90.00
#
_symmetry.space_group_name_H-M   'P 1'
#
loop_
_entity.id
_entity.type
_entity.pdbx_description
1 polymer ?
#
loop_
_entity_poly.entity_id
_entity_poly.type
_entity_poly.pdbx_seq_one_letter_code
_entity_poly.pdbx_strand_id
1 'polypeptide(L)'
;MSSVTPSESSRIQGSDLAPLHYKPFSSHEHYQQVIDAHRKLLESGFYFGPIGGLEAKALLSKEEPGTFLIRDSSDRRYFFTLSVQTVYGTRNLRIHSEEGGFFLENDYQNKKKVPQFDCVLKLIMFYMGRGRDVQLTVDGASEESMETIYLMDSRGIKTPLELLKPLKISPSSLKHICRRALNRTGQGEVQQLPQALRDFMKKYDASI
;
A
#
# COMPACT_ATOMS: atom_id res chain seq x y z
N MET A 1 22.96 -67.14 -23.35
CA MET A 1 21.78 -66.80 -22.52
C MET A 1 22.17 -65.69 -21.57
N SER A 2 21.45 -64.57 -21.67
CA SER A 2 21.26 -63.48 -20.70
C SER A 2 22.49 -62.79 -20.09
N SER A 3 22.90 -61.72 -20.75
CA SER A 3 23.67 -60.59 -20.22
C SER A 3 22.80 -59.72 -19.31
N VAL A 4 23.19 -59.58 -18.04
CA VAL A 4 22.54 -58.74 -17.02
C VAL A 4 23.20 -57.38 -16.99
N THR A 5 22.43 -56.32 -17.22
CA THR A 5 22.84 -54.91 -17.11
C THR A 5 22.84 -54.48 -15.63
N PRO A 6 23.81 -53.66 -15.18
CA PRO A 6 23.78 -53.09 -13.83
C PRO A 6 22.91 -51.83 -13.79
N SER A 7 22.10 -51.75 -12.75
CA SER A 7 21.21 -50.64 -12.39
C SER A 7 22.00 -49.41 -11.93
N GLU A 8 21.70 -48.25 -12.54
CA GLU A 8 22.21 -46.93 -12.14
C GLU A 8 21.69 -46.56 -10.74
N SER A 9 22.60 -46.49 -9.77
CA SER A 9 22.34 -45.95 -8.43
C SER A 9 22.60 -44.44 -8.38
N SER A 10 21.56 -43.71 -7.95
CA SER A 10 21.61 -42.43 -7.22
C SER A 10 22.31 -41.25 -7.89
N ARG A 11 21.58 -40.56 -8.77
CA ARG A 11 21.85 -39.15 -9.08
C ARG A 11 21.43 -38.28 -7.89
N ILE A 12 22.37 -37.44 -7.49
CA ILE A 12 22.32 -36.45 -6.42
C ILE A 12 21.04 -35.63 -6.51
N GLN A 13 20.29 -35.62 -5.40
CA GLN A 13 19.05 -34.88 -5.23
C GLN A 13 19.36 -33.39 -5.38
N GLY A 14 18.94 -32.83 -6.51
CA GLY A 14 19.06 -31.41 -6.80
C GLY A 14 18.36 -30.60 -5.70
N SER A 15 19.08 -29.61 -5.20
CA SER A 15 18.62 -28.58 -4.27
C SER A 15 17.19 -28.12 -4.59
N ASP A 16 16.32 -28.17 -3.59
CA ASP A 16 15.04 -27.47 -3.51
C ASP A 16 15.29 -25.95 -3.71
N LEU A 17 15.39 -25.53 -4.96
CA LEU A 17 15.17 -24.15 -5.33
C LEU A 17 13.68 -23.91 -5.18
N ALA A 18 13.28 -23.36 -4.03
CA ALA A 18 11.96 -22.75 -3.87
C ALA A 18 11.66 -21.99 -5.17
N PRO A 19 10.53 -22.25 -5.86
CA PRO A 19 10.30 -21.65 -7.16
C PRO A 19 10.46 -20.15 -6.99
N LEU A 20 11.32 -19.53 -7.78
CA LEU A 20 11.54 -18.09 -7.69
C LEU A 20 10.20 -17.41 -8.00
N HIS A 21 9.51 -16.98 -6.94
CA HIS A 21 8.11 -16.55 -6.97
C HIS A 21 8.02 -15.08 -7.38
N TYR A 22 8.18 -14.82 -8.68
CA TYR A 22 8.08 -13.46 -9.21
C TYR A 22 6.63 -13.00 -9.35
N LYS A 23 6.37 -11.75 -8.97
CA LYS A 23 5.08 -11.09 -9.22
C LYS A 23 5.07 -10.61 -10.68
N PRO A 24 4.11 -11.03 -11.51
CA PRO A 24 4.13 -10.70 -12.93
C PRO A 24 3.81 -9.22 -13.15
N PHE A 25 4.58 -8.58 -14.02
CA PHE A 25 4.27 -7.26 -14.55
C PHE A 25 3.54 -7.41 -15.88
N SER A 26 2.50 -6.61 -16.08
CA SER A 26 1.67 -6.65 -17.30
C SER A 26 2.38 -6.00 -18.49
N SER A 27 3.23 -4.99 -18.23
CA SER A 27 3.97 -4.23 -19.23
C SER A 27 5.14 -3.47 -18.60
N HIS A 28 5.96 -2.83 -19.44
CA HIS A 28 7.05 -1.96 -19.00
C HIS A 28 6.55 -0.73 -18.22
N GLU A 29 5.41 -0.16 -18.64
CA GLU A 29 4.79 0.97 -17.94
C GLU A 29 4.29 0.55 -16.55
N HIS A 30 3.60 -0.59 -16.47
CA HIS A 30 3.19 -1.15 -15.18
C HIS A 30 4.39 -1.42 -14.26
N TYR A 31 5.49 -1.96 -14.80
CA TYR A 31 6.74 -2.12 -14.06
C TYR A 31 7.26 -0.78 -13.50
N GLN A 32 7.38 0.24 -14.34
CA GLN A 32 7.88 1.55 -13.93
C GLN A 32 7.00 2.18 -12.82
N GLN A 33 5.68 2.08 -12.97
CA GLN A 33 4.71 2.55 -11.98
C GLN A 33 4.89 1.85 -10.62
N VAL A 34 5.05 0.52 -10.60
CA VAL A 34 5.26 -0.24 -9.36
C VAL A 34 6.58 0.11 -8.70
N ILE A 35 7.66 0.25 -9.48
CA ILE A 35 8.98 0.61 -8.96
C ILE A 35 8.99 2.04 -8.39
N ASP A 36 8.36 2.99 -9.06
CA ASP A 36 8.24 4.37 -8.56
C ASP A 36 7.38 4.43 -7.30
N ALA A 37 6.28 3.67 -7.23
CA ALA A 37 5.48 3.55 -6.02
C ALA A 37 6.28 2.93 -4.87
N HIS A 38 7.05 1.87 -5.13
CA HIS A 38 7.91 1.23 -4.14
C HIS A 38 8.98 2.19 -3.61
N ARG A 39 9.65 2.95 -4.47
CA ARG A 39 10.64 3.96 -4.07
C ARG A 39 10.01 5.03 -3.18
N LYS A 40 8.81 5.52 -3.54
CA LYS A 40 8.08 6.48 -2.71
C LYS A 40 7.69 5.86 -1.37
N LEU A 41 7.23 4.60 -1.34
CA LEU A 41 6.91 3.89 -0.09
C LEU A 41 8.11 3.74 0.84
N LEU A 42 9.30 3.41 0.32
CA LEU A 42 10.54 3.37 1.12
C LEU A 42 10.85 4.71 1.80
N GLU A 43 10.54 5.82 1.13
CA GLU A 43 10.76 7.15 1.68
C GLU A 43 9.65 7.59 2.67
N SER A 44 8.49 6.91 2.70
CA SER A 44 7.31 7.35 3.47
C SER A 44 7.43 7.13 4.99
N GLY A 45 8.28 6.18 5.40
CA GLY A 45 8.51 5.85 6.81
C GLY A 45 7.43 4.98 7.47
N PHE A 46 6.44 4.51 6.71
CA PHE A 46 5.38 3.59 7.17
C PHE A 46 5.21 2.36 6.27
N TYR A 47 6.19 2.12 5.40
CA TYR A 47 6.33 0.89 4.65
C TYR A 47 7.22 -0.08 5.41
N PHE A 48 6.68 -1.27 5.71
CA PHE A 48 7.33 -2.29 6.53
C PHE A 48 7.99 -3.40 5.69
N GLY A 49 8.01 -3.27 4.36
CA GLY A 49 8.65 -4.26 3.50
C GLY A 49 8.00 -5.65 3.57
N PRO A 50 8.78 -6.74 3.53
CA PRO A 50 8.29 -8.10 3.36
C PRO A 50 7.78 -8.75 4.66
N ILE A 51 7.04 -8.01 5.48
CA ILE A 51 6.42 -8.58 6.69
C ILE A 51 5.13 -9.35 6.38
N GLY A 52 4.88 -10.40 7.15
CA GLY A 52 3.67 -11.21 7.03
C GLY A 52 2.41 -10.52 7.58
N GLY A 53 1.24 -11.04 7.21
CA GLY A 53 -0.04 -10.54 7.77
C GLY A 53 -0.19 -10.76 9.28
N LEU A 54 0.44 -11.80 9.83
CA LEU A 54 0.46 -12.07 11.27
C LEU A 54 1.35 -11.07 12.02
N GLU A 55 2.52 -10.74 11.47
CA GLU A 55 3.42 -9.74 12.05
C GLU A 55 2.79 -8.35 12.02
N ALA A 56 2.18 -7.98 10.89
CA ALA A 56 1.42 -6.73 10.79
C ALA A 56 0.29 -6.64 11.82
N LYS A 57 -0.43 -7.74 12.05
CA LYS A 57 -1.46 -7.82 13.10
C LYS A 57 -0.86 -7.66 14.50
N ALA A 58 0.30 -8.25 14.78
CA ALA A 58 0.95 -8.12 16.08
C ALA A 58 1.47 -6.69 16.35
N LEU A 59 1.90 -5.98 15.31
CA LEU A 59 2.30 -4.57 15.40
C LEU A 59 1.08 -3.66 15.63
N LEU A 60 0.00 -3.89 14.88
CA LEU A 60 -1.20 -3.04 14.91
C LEU A 60 -2.15 -3.32 16.08
N SER A 61 -2.11 -4.50 16.68
CA SER A 61 -3.00 -4.87 17.80
C SER A 61 -2.80 -4.03 19.06
N LYS A 62 -1.64 -3.38 19.19
CA LYS A 62 -1.30 -2.49 20.31
C LYS A 62 -1.65 -1.03 20.03
N GLU A 63 -2.05 -0.72 18.80
CA GLU A 63 -2.29 0.64 18.33
C GLU A 63 -3.79 0.96 18.35
N GLU A 64 -4.10 2.25 18.27
CA GLU A 64 -5.47 2.73 18.22
C GLU A 64 -6.14 2.38 16.87
N PRO A 65 -7.47 2.18 16.85
CA PRO A 65 -8.24 2.09 15.61
C PRO A 65 -7.92 3.25 14.66
N GLY A 66 -7.83 2.94 13.36
CA GLY A 66 -7.42 3.87 12.32
C GLY A 66 -5.91 3.97 12.11
N THR A 67 -5.10 3.30 12.95
CA THR A 67 -3.65 3.15 12.70
C THR A 67 -3.40 2.14 11.59
N PHE A 68 -2.53 2.47 10.64
CA PHE A 68 -2.28 1.60 9.49
C PHE A 68 -0.81 1.53 9.09
N LEU A 69 -0.45 0.53 8.28
CA LEU A 69 0.86 0.40 7.64
C LEU A 69 0.73 -0.19 6.24
N ILE A 70 1.76 0.02 5.41
CA ILE A 70 1.89 -0.65 4.11
C ILE A 70 2.98 -1.71 4.20
N ARG A 71 2.75 -2.86 3.58
CA ARG A 71 3.72 -3.96 3.49
C ARG A 71 3.60 -4.66 2.14
N ASP A 72 4.50 -5.57 1.88
CA ASP A 72 4.36 -6.47 0.74
C ASP A 72 3.18 -7.42 0.95
N SER A 73 2.46 -7.68 -0.14
CA SER A 73 1.48 -8.75 -0.14
C SER A 73 2.18 -10.10 -0.18
N SER A 74 1.72 -11.00 0.69
CA SER A 74 2.06 -12.43 0.64
C SER A 74 1.33 -13.16 -0.49
N ASP A 75 0.29 -12.54 -1.07
CA ASP A 75 -0.38 -13.04 -2.28
C ASP A 75 0.39 -12.60 -3.52
N ARG A 76 0.67 -13.55 -4.41
CA ARG A 76 1.47 -13.36 -5.64
C ARG A 76 0.82 -12.43 -6.65
N ARG A 77 -0.50 -12.26 -6.58
CA ARG A 77 -1.28 -11.43 -7.51
C ARG A 77 -1.17 -9.93 -7.18
N TYR A 78 -0.58 -9.58 -6.04
CA TYR A 78 -0.58 -8.22 -5.52
C TYR A 78 0.82 -7.82 -5.08
N PHE A 79 1.22 -6.58 -5.34
CA PHE A 79 2.50 -6.07 -4.86
C PHE A 79 2.42 -5.66 -3.39
N PHE A 80 1.42 -4.85 -3.05
CA PHE A 80 1.29 -4.22 -1.74
C PHE A 80 0.02 -4.63 -1.01
N THR A 81 0.05 -4.50 0.31
CA THR A 81 -1.10 -4.67 1.20
C THR A 81 -1.14 -3.55 2.21
N LEU A 82 -2.32 -2.96 2.38
CA LEU A 82 -2.66 -2.05 3.46
C LEU A 82 -3.16 -2.87 4.65
N SER A 83 -2.45 -2.79 5.77
CA SER A 83 -2.88 -3.36 7.04
C SER A 83 -3.37 -2.22 7.93
N VAL A 84 -4.60 -2.31 8.44
CA VAL A 84 -5.24 -1.27 9.26
C VAL A 84 -5.83 -1.88 10.53
N GLN A 85 -5.62 -1.22 11.65
CA GLN A 85 -6.26 -1.55 12.91
C GLN A 85 -7.69 -1.00 12.92
N THR A 86 -8.68 -1.87 13.16
CA THR A 86 -10.07 -1.44 13.38
C THR A 86 -10.54 -1.82 14.78
N VAL A 87 -11.73 -1.36 15.17
CA VAL A 87 -12.36 -1.74 16.45
C VAL A 87 -12.58 -3.25 16.60
N TYR A 88 -12.64 -3.99 15.49
CA TYR A 88 -12.79 -5.44 15.45
C TYR A 88 -11.48 -6.19 15.16
N GLY A 89 -10.34 -5.49 15.24
CA GLY A 89 -9.01 -6.03 15.00
C GLY A 89 -8.43 -5.68 13.63
N THR A 90 -7.21 -6.14 13.38
CA THR A 90 -6.46 -5.79 12.17
C THR A 90 -7.09 -6.38 10.90
N ARG A 91 -7.25 -5.54 9.89
CA ARG A 91 -7.71 -5.88 8.54
C ARG A 91 -6.59 -5.72 7.53
N ASN A 92 -6.64 -6.53 6.48
CA ASN A 92 -5.69 -6.50 5.39
C ASN A 92 -6.45 -6.25 4.10
N LEU A 93 -6.08 -5.22 3.35
CA LEU A 93 -6.65 -4.84 2.08
C LEU A 93 -5.57 -4.90 1.03
N ARG A 94 -5.80 -5.68 -0.01
CA ARG A 94 -4.84 -5.81 -1.10
C ARG A 94 -4.97 -4.60 -2.03
N ILE A 95 -3.83 -4.17 -2.55
CA ILE A 95 -3.75 -3.06 -3.49
C ILE A 95 -3.52 -3.63 -4.88
N HIS A 96 -4.50 -3.48 -5.75
CA HIS A 96 -4.38 -3.80 -7.17
C HIS A 96 -3.43 -2.80 -7.83
N SER A 97 -2.72 -3.30 -8.85
CA SER A 97 -1.84 -2.51 -9.69
C SER A 97 -2.09 -2.93 -11.13
N GLU A 98 -2.57 -1.99 -11.93
CA GLU A 98 -2.85 -2.16 -13.36
C GLU A 98 -2.25 -0.95 -14.11
N GLU A 99 -2.23 -0.99 -15.45
CA GLU A 99 -1.68 0.09 -16.30
C GLU A 99 -2.40 1.44 -16.10
N GLY A 100 -3.58 1.47 -15.48
CA GLY A 100 -4.30 2.70 -15.13
C GLY A 100 -4.00 3.25 -13.74
N GLY A 101 -3.31 2.51 -12.87
CA GLY A 101 -3.00 2.95 -11.51
C GLY A 101 -3.18 1.88 -10.44
N PHE A 102 -3.20 2.34 -9.19
CA PHE A 102 -3.45 1.56 -7.99
C PHE A 102 -4.88 1.79 -7.48
N PHE A 103 -5.50 0.73 -6.94
CA PHE A 103 -6.80 0.80 -6.27
C PHE A 103 -6.96 -0.31 -5.22
N LEU A 104 -7.93 -0.19 -4.30
CA LEU A 104 -8.16 -1.20 -3.26
C LEU A 104 -9.07 -2.33 -3.76
N GLU A 105 -8.82 -3.55 -3.29
CA GLU A 105 -9.63 -4.76 -3.59
C GLU A 105 -11.14 -4.56 -3.32
N ASN A 106 -11.50 -3.76 -2.31
CA ASN A 106 -12.90 -3.45 -2.02
C ASN A 106 -13.60 -2.64 -3.11
N ASP A 107 -12.86 -1.81 -3.85
CA ASP A 107 -13.46 -0.98 -4.89
C ASP A 107 -13.85 -1.81 -6.11
N TYR A 108 -13.19 -2.96 -6.35
CA TYR A 108 -13.56 -3.89 -7.41
C TYR A 108 -14.97 -4.48 -7.21
N GLN A 109 -15.40 -4.65 -5.96
CA GLN A 109 -16.72 -5.20 -5.62
C GLN A 109 -17.83 -4.14 -5.75
N ASN A 110 -17.49 -2.86 -5.55
CA ASN A 110 -18.40 -1.74 -5.71
C ASN A 110 -18.29 -1.21 -7.15
N LYS A 111 -19.13 -1.71 -8.07
CA LYS A 111 -19.19 -1.42 -9.53
C LYS A 111 -19.26 0.07 -9.97
N LYS A 112 -19.04 1.04 -9.09
CA LYS A 112 -18.82 2.45 -9.45
C LYS A 112 -17.38 2.65 -9.92
N LYS A 113 -17.15 3.74 -10.67
CA LYS A 113 -15.84 4.14 -11.22
C LYS A 113 -14.80 4.20 -10.10
N VAL A 114 -14.00 3.14 -9.98
CA VAL A 114 -12.93 3.02 -8.99
C VAL A 114 -11.92 4.15 -9.25
N PRO A 115 -11.62 5.00 -8.27
CA PRO A 115 -10.59 6.01 -8.45
C PRO A 115 -9.24 5.29 -8.58
N GLN A 116 -8.62 5.45 -9.74
CA GLN A 116 -7.27 4.95 -9.99
C GLN A 116 -6.26 6.02 -9.61
N PHE A 117 -5.20 5.60 -8.92
CA PHE A 117 -4.14 6.50 -8.47
C PHE A 117 -2.82 6.14 -9.15
N ASP A 118 -2.08 7.14 -9.61
CA ASP A 118 -0.72 6.96 -10.13
C ASP A 118 0.29 6.50 -9.05
N CYS A 119 -0.08 6.54 -7.78
CA CYS A 119 0.77 6.21 -6.65
C CYS A 119 -0.02 5.69 -5.45
N VAL A 120 0.50 4.65 -4.79
CA VAL A 120 -0.04 4.11 -3.53
C VAL A 120 -0.20 5.19 -2.45
N LEU A 121 0.69 6.18 -2.38
CA LEU A 121 0.57 7.25 -1.38
C LEU A 121 -0.65 8.14 -1.62
N LYS A 122 -0.99 8.43 -2.89
CA LYS A 122 -2.19 9.22 -3.22
C LYS A 122 -3.46 8.44 -2.93
N LEU A 123 -3.44 7.14 -3.20
CA LEU A 123 -4.48 6.20 -2.81
C LEU A 123 -4.73 6.28 -1.29
N ILE A 124 -3.67 6.17 -0.48
CA ILE A 124 -3.81 6.26 0.99
C ILE A 124 -4.30 7.64 1.44
N MET A 125 -3.75 8.71 0.89
CA MET A 125 -4.19 10.08 1.20
C MET A 125 -5.68 10.30 0.94
N PHE A 126 -6.19 9.72 -0.13
CA PHE A 126 -7.59 9.81 -0.49
C PHE A 126 -8.50 9.13 0.53
N TYR A 127 -8.17 7.92 1.00
CA TYR A 127 -8.95 7.26 2.06
C TYR A 127 -8.75 7.92 3.43
N MET A 128 -7.61 8.54 3.70
CA MET A 128 -7.39 9.31 4.93
C MET A 128 -8.18 10.63 4.98
N GLY A 129 -8.47 11.23 3.84
CA GLY A 129 -9.32 12.42 3.75
C GLY A 129 -10.79 12.13 4.07
N ARG A 130 -11.25 10.90 3.80
CA ARG A 130 -12.65 10.48 3.93
C ARG A 130 -13.08 10.10 5.35
N GLY A 131 -12.14 9.76 6.23
CA GLY A 131 -12.46 9.39 7.62
C GLY A 131 -12.72 10.57 8.57
N ARG A 132 -12.48 11.82 8.15
CA ARG A 132 -12.53 12.99 9.04
C ARG A 132 -13.87 13.70 9.13
N ASP A 133 -14.73 13.62 8.11
CA ASP A 133 -16.03 14.33 8.11
C ASP A 133 -17.13 13.61 8.88
N VAL A 134 -16.93 12.36 9.30
CA VAL A 134 -17.94 11.58 10.03
C VAL A 134 -18.15 12.11 11.47
N GLN A 135 -17.22 12.90 12.01
CA GLN A 135 -17.30 13.40 13.40
C GLN A 135 -17.88 14.82 13.53
N LEU A 136 -18.15 15.54 12.43
CA LEU A 136 -18.53 16.97 12.48
C LEU A 136 -19.88 17.32 11.86
N THR A 137 -20.60 16.39 11.22
CA THR A 137 -21.95 16.68 10.69
C THR A 137 -23.03 16.46 11.74
N VAL A 138 -23.03 17.32 12.76
CA VAL A 138 -24.28 17.81 13.36
C VAL A 138 -24.53 19.13 12.63
N ASP A 139 -25.70 19.26 12.01
CA ASP A 139 -26.14 20.38 11.16
C ASP A 139 -25.83 20.23 9.66
N GLY A 140 -26.92 20.00 8.92
CA GLY A 140 -26.91 19.60 7.52
C GLY A 140 -26.43 20.67 6.56
N ALA A 141 -25.61 20.25 5.61
CA ALA A 141 -25.47 20.86 4.30
C ALA A 141 -24.93 19.83 3.29
N SER A 142 -25.64 19.71 2.16
CA SER A 142 -25.20 19.23 0.84
C SER A 142 -24.94 17.71 0.64
N GLU A 143 -25.93 17.09 0.01
CA GLU A 143 -26.02 15.69 -0.45
C GLU A 143 -25.15 15.38 -1.68
N GLU A 144 -23.83 15.42 -1.55
CA GLU A 144 -22.95 14.54 -2.33
C GLU A 144 -22.23 13.62 -1.34
N SER A 145 -22.98 12.62 -0.89
CA SER A 145 -22.60 11.65 0.12
C SER A 145 -21.29 10.95 -0.26
N MET A 146 -20.21 11.39 0.37
CA MET A 146 -18.93 10.67 0.42
C MET A 146 -19.21 9.24 0.88
N GLU A 147 -19.20 8.29 -0.06
CA GLU A 147 -19.56 6.90 0.16
C GLU A 147 -18.55 6.27 1.13
N THR A 148 -18.95 6.13 2.41
CA THR A 148 -18.16 5.43 3.42
C THR A 148 -17.86 4.02 2.91
N ILE A 149 -16.57 3.69 2.79
CA ILE A 149 -16.17 2.37 2.35
C ILE A 149 -16.18 1.43 3.55
N TYR A 150 -16.85 0.30 3.41
CA TYR A 150 -16.98 -0.68 4.46
C TYR A 150 -16.10 -1.90 4.18
N LEU A 151 -15.41 -2.36 5.21
CA LEU A 151 -14.74 -3.65 5.27
C LEU A 151 -15.75 -4.68 5.76
N MET A 152 -15.89 -5.78 5.01
CA MET A 152 -16.75 -6.88 5.42
C MET A 152 -15.93 -7.92 6.17
N ASP A 153 -16.46 -8.42 7.29
CA ASP A 153 -15.90 -9.57 7.97
C ASP A 153 -16.47 -10.92 7.53
N SER A 154 -15.83 -12.01 7.97
CA SER A 154 -16.29 -13.36 7.70
C SER A 154 -17.66 -13.67 8.32
N ARG A 155 -18.19 -12.79 9.17
CA ARG A 155 -19.51 -12.85 9.79
C ARG A 155 -20.51 -11.89 9.12
N GLY A 156 -20.11 -11.19 8.06
CA GLY A 156 -20.94 -10.21 7.35
C GLY A 156 -21.05 -8.84 8.01
N ILE A 157 -20.30 -8.57 9.09
CA ILE A 157 -20.29 -7.28 9.80
C ILE A 157 -19.54 -6.26 8.93
N LYS A 158 -20.22 -5.14 8.66
CA LYS A 158 -19.64 -3.99 7.95
C LYS A 158 -18.94 -3.07 8.95
N THR A 159 -17.64 -2.85 8.75
CA THR A 159 -16.83 -1.92 9.53
C THR A 159 -16.36 -0.79 8.63
N PRO A 160 -16.53 0.50 8.96
CA PRO A 160 -16.00 1.57 8.12
C PRO A 160 -14.47 1.47 7.99
N LEU A 161 -13.96 1.74 6.80
CA LEU A 161 -12.54 1.88 6.53
C LEU A 161 -12.09 3.27 7.00
N GLU A 162 -11.47 3.30 8.17
CA GLU A 162 -10.92 4.52 8.75
C GLU A 162 -9.40 4.48 8.67
N LEU A 163 -8.79 5.41 7.94
CA LEU A 163 -7.34 5.62 7.94
C LEU A 163 -7.05 6.97 8.60
N LEU A 164 -6.46 6.93 9.79
CA LEU A 164 -6.22 8.12 10.61
C LEU A 164 -4.74 8.47 10.68
N LYS A 165 -3.90 7.48 11.02
CA LYS A 165 -2.46 7.71 11.20
C LYS A 165 -1.61 6.53 10.71
N PRO A 166 -0.48 6.77 10.04
CA PRO A 166 0.46 5.71 9.71
C PRO A 166 1.28 5.30 10.94
N LEU A 167 1.48 4.00 11.13
CA LEU A 167 2.47 3.45 12.04
C LEU A 167 3.85 3.67 11.42
N LYS A 168 4.72 4.41 12.12
CA LYS A 168 6.06 4.73 11.61
C LYS A 168 7.08 3.73 12.10
N ILE A 169 7.92 3.21 11.21
CA ILE A 169 9.02 2.29 11.55
C ILE A 169 10.33 3.03 11.82
N SER A 170 10.54 4.17 11.16
CA SER A 170 11.77 4.96 11.31
C SER A 170 11.48 6.46 11.14
N PRO A 171 12.23 7.35 11.81
CA PRO A 171 12.16 8.77 11.53
C PRO A 171 12.68 9.05 10.11
N SER A 172 11.93 9.83 9.33
CA SER A 172 12.39 10.31 8.02
C SER A 172 13.57 11.26 8.17
N SER A 173 14.44 11.35 7.15
CA SER A 173 15.53 12.34 7.15
C SER A 173 15.00 13.77 7.21
N LEU A 174 15.77 14.71 7.78
CA LEU A 174 15.41 16.13 7.82
C LEU A 174 15.08 16.67 6.42
N LYS A 175 15.87 16.30 5.41
CA LYS A 175 15.63 16.65 4.01
C LYS A 175 14.24 16.23 3.52
N HIS A 176 13.82 15.01 3.87
CA HIS A 176 12.49 14.50 3.54
C HIS A 176 11.38 15.20 4.33
N ILE A 177 11.60 15.51 5.61
CA ILE A 177 10.67 16.27 6.44
C ILE A 177 10.43 17.67 5.83
N CYS A 178 11.49 18.38 5.44
CA CYS A 178 11.38 19.69 4.78
C CYS A 178 10.61 19.58 3.45
N ARG A 179 10.88 18.55 2.64
CA ARG A 179 10.13 18.31 1.39
C ARG A 179 8.64 18.14 1.64
N ARG A 180 8.26 17.35 2.66
CA ARG A 180 6.85 17.15 3.03
C ARG A 180 6.21 18.43 3.55
N ALA A 181 6.92 19.23 4.33
CA ALA A 181 6.43 20.52 4.81
C ALA A 181 6.11 21.46 3.64
N LEU A 182 7.03 21.57 2.67
CA LEU A 182 6.85 22.39 1.47
C LEU A 182 5.72 21.86 0.56
N ASN A 183 5.59 20.54 0.42
CA ASN A 183 4.48 19.93 -0.33
C ASN A 183 3.10 20.26 0.28
N ARG A 184 3.04 20.68 1.56
CA ARG A 184 1.80 21.10 2.23
C ARG A 184 1.48 22.59 2.03
N THR A 185 2.50 23.44 1.93
CA THR A 185 2.33 24.91 1.80
C THR A 185 2.05 25.37 0.36
N GLY A 186 2.25 24.50 -0.63
CA GLY A 186 1.85 24.72 -2.03
C GLY A 186 3.01 25.09 -2.97
N GLN A 187 2.73 25.12 -4.27
CA GLN A 187 3.77 25.20 -5.33
C GLN A 187 4.49 26.55 -5.44
N GLY A 188 4.02 27.61 -4.78
CA GLY A 188 4.53 28.98 -4.95
C GLY A 188 6.00 29.17 -4.55
N GLU A 189 6.43 28.56 -3.44
CA GLU A 189 7.82 28.67 -2.95
C GLU A 189 8.78 27.73 -3.70
N VAL A 190 8.25 26.64 -4.28
CA VAL A 190 9.06 25.60 -4.95
C VAL A 190 9.69 26.11 -6.25
N GLN A 191 9.04 27.05 -6.93
CA GLN A 191 9.54 27.59 -8.20
C GLN A 191 10.83 28.40 -8.03
N GLN A 192 11.06 28.98 -6.85
CA GLN A 192 12.25 29.78 -6.54
C GLN A 192 13.46 28.92 -6.13
N LEU A 193 13.28 27.61 -5.93
CA LEU A 193 14.36 26.72 -5.52
C LEU A 193 15.28 26.34 -6.69
N PRO A 194 16.59 26.13 -6.45
CA PRO A 194 17.51 25.55 -7.44
C PRO A 194 16.98 24.26 -8.09
N GLN A 195 17.36 24.00 -9.35
CA GLN A 195 16.87 22.86 -10.13
C GLN A 195 17.04 21.51 -9.41
N ALA A 196 18.19 21.27 -8.77
CA ALA A 196 18.44 20.04 -8.02
C ALA A 196 17.44 19.82 -6.86
N LEU A 197 16.98 20.90 -6.21
CA LEU A 197 15.97 20.82 -5.16
C LEU A 197 14.57 20.62 -5.75
N ARG A 198 14.25 21.24 -6.88
CA ARG A 198 12.99 20.99 -7.60
C ARG A 198 12.88 19.53 -8.03
N ASP A 199 13.96 18.95 -8.56
CA ASP A 199 13.99 17.54 -8.95
C ASP A 199 13.86 16.61 -7.74
N PHE A 200 14.47 16.99 -6.61
CA PHE A 200 14.29 16.28 -5.35
C PHE A 200 12.84 16.34 -4.83
N MET A 201 12.13 17.47 -5.02
CA MET A 201 10.73 17.61 -4.65
C MET A 201 9.83 16.76 -5.54
N LYS A 202 10.03 16.76 -6.86
CA LYS A 202 9.24 15.95 -7.81
C LYS A 202 9.30 14.44 -7.55
N LYS A 203 10.39 13.95 -6.93
CA LYS A 203 10.55 12.53 -6.61
C LYS A 203 9.53 12.00 -5.58
N TYR A 204 8.90 12.88 -4.80
CA TYR A 204 7.88 12.54 -3.81
C TYR A 204 6.93 13.74 -3.64
N ASP A 205 5.79 13.64 -4.28
CA ASP A 205 4.74 14.66 -4.34
C ASP A 205 3.66 14.49 -3.27
N ALA A 206 3.74 13.43 -2.46
CA ALA A 206 2.82 13.20 -1.36
C ALA A 206 3.15 14.06 -0.12
N SER A 207 2.13 14.37 0.68
CA SER A 207 2.23 15.15 1.91
C SER A 207 2.29 14.29 3.19
N ILE A 208 1.94 13.00 3.07
CA ILE A 208 2.04 11.98 4.12
C ILE A 208 3.41 11.31 4.16
#